data_AF-A0A243CSS6-F1
#
_entry.id   AF-A0A243CSS6-F1
#
_cell.length_a   1.000
_cell.length_b   1.000
_cell.length_c   1.000
_cell.angle_alpha   90.00
_cell.angle_beta   90.00
_cell.angle_gamma   90.00
#
_symmetry.space_group_name_H-M   'P 1'
#
loop_
_entity.id
_entity.type
_entity.pdbx_description
1 polymer ?
#
loop_
_entity_poly.entity_id
_entity_poly.type
_entity_poly.pdbx_seq_one_letter_code
_entity_poly.pdbx_strand_id
1 'polypeptide(L)'
;MAPTQSISYVQNATSSVMPIVSQIESRTYANATTYYPMPYLSKDTFWYYKSSYDMNQFKLIDLIAEIQEHIDQGISTILYVNSDISTRELARYYIYAHKKGLKSLYYTRTRKLSVEECVACTV
;
A
#
# COMPACT_ATOMS: atom_id res chain seq x y z
N MET A 1 13.97 6.12 -4.23
CA MET A 1 12.70 5.89 -4.95
C MET A 1 11.57 6.66 -4.31
N ALA A 2 11.03 7.64 -5.03
CA ALA A 2 9.93 8.49 -4.60
C ALA A 2 8.56 7.80 -4.79
N PRO A 3 7.49 8.26 -4.11
CA PRO A 3 6.13 7.83 -4.42
C PRO A 3 5.70 8.42 -5.78
N THR A 4 4.92 7.67 -6.57
CA THR A 4 4.50 8.08 -7.92
C THR A 4 2.99 8.26 -8.01
N GLN A 5 2.38 8.97 -7.07
CA GLN A 5 0.92 8.94 -6.86
C GLN A 5 0.08 9.39 -8.07
N SER A 6 0.27 10.62 -8.58
CA SER A 6 -0.53 11.14 -9.70
C SER A 6 -0.01 10.68 -11.06
N ILE A 7 1.32 10.61 -11.21
CA ILE A 7 1.95 10.24 -12.48
C ILE A 7 1.76 8.75 -12.80
N SER A 8 1.51 7.88 -11.81
CA SER A 8 1.21 6.47 -12.06
C SER A 8 -0.10 6.26 -12.84
N TYR A 9 -1.08 7.17 -12.70
CA TYR A 9 -2.30 7.10 -13.51
C TYR A 9 -2.01 7.35 -14.98
N VAL A 10 -1.13 8.31 -15.29
CA VAL A 10 -0.70 8.59 -16.67
C VAL A 10 0.08 7.40 -17.25
N GLN A 11 0.88 6.74 -16.43
CA GLN A 11 1.68 5.57 -16.81
C GLN A 11 0.90 4.25 -16.81
N ASN A 12 -0.37 4.26 -16.39
CA ASN A 12 -1.15 3.04 -16.16
C ASN A 12 -0.38 2.01 -15.32
N ALA A 13 0.21 2.45 -14.21
CA ALA A 13 1.05 1.66 -13.32
C ALA A 13 0.56 1.73 -11.86
N THR A 14 0.99 0.77 -11.05
CA THR A 14 0.83 0.86 -9.59
C THR A 14 1.80 1.89 -8.99
N SER A 15 1.51 2.39 -7.79
CA SER A 15 2.31 3.45 -7.18
C SER A 15 3.66 2.92 -6.67
N SER A 16 4.75 3.31 -7.32
CA SER A 16 6.12 2.93 -6.97
C SER A 16 6.26 1.40 -6.85
N VAL A 17 7.16 0.93 -5.99
CA VAL A 17 7.32 -0.50 -5.64
C VAL A 17 6.41 -0.94 -4.48
N MET A 18 5.40 -0.14 -4.14
CA MET A 18 4.48 -0.44 -3.04
C MET A 18 3.32 -1.32 -3.52
N PRO A 19 2.78 -2.21 -2.66
CA PRO A 19 1.54 -2.91 -2.95
C PRO A 19 0.36 -1.94 -3.06
N ILE A 20 -0.67 -2.40 -3.78
CA ILE A 20 -1.88 -1.63 -4.07
C ILE A 20 -2.78 -1.50 -2.83
N VAL A 21 -3.36 -0.31 -2.64
CA VAL A 21 -4.20 -0.04 -1.46
C VAL A 21 -5.62 -0.59 -1.63
N SER A 22 -6.16 -0.49 -2.85
CA SER A 22 -7.44 -1.04 -3.25
C SER A 22 -7.32 -1.59 -4.67
N GLN A 23 -8.09 -2.63 -4.99
CA GLN A 23 -8.18 -3.16 -6.35
C GLN A 23 -8.87 -2.18 -7.29
N ILE A 24 -9.86 -1.45 -6.78
CA ILE A 24 -10.55 -0.36 -7.49
C ILE A 24 -10.51 0.87 -6.59
N GLU A 25 -9.90 1.95 -7.07
CA GLU A 25 -9.88 3.22 -6.36
C GLU A 25 -11.10 4.06 -6.73
N SER A 26 -11.86 4.46 -5.71
CA SER A 26 -12.93 5.44 -5.87
C SER A 26 -12.41 6.85 -5.53
N ARG A 27 -12.74 7.82 -6.38
CA ARG A 27 -12.40 9.25 -6.22
C ARG A 27 -13.59 10.11 -6.62
N THR A 28 -14.07 10.92 -5.69
CA THR A 28 -15.12 11.91 -5.96
C THR A 28 -14.49 13.24 -6.37
N TYR A 29 -14.77 13.67 -7.59
CA TYR A 29 -14.42 14.98 -8.12
C TYR A 29 -15.70 15.79 -8.31
N ALA A 30 -15.88 16.84 -7.50
CA ALA A 30 -17.11 17.62 -7.43
C ALA A 30 -18.36 16.72 -7.28
N ASN A 31 -19.19 16.61 -8.32
CA ASN A 31 -20.44 15.87 -8.29
C ASN A 31 -20.33 14.47 -8.93
N ALA A 32 -19.13 14.05 -9.34
CA ALA A 32 -18.91 12.78 -10.03
C ALA A 32 -17.94 11.89 -9.26
N THR A 33 -18.32 10.63 -9.09
CA THR A 33 -17.42 9.58 -8.59
C THR A 33 -16.79 8.85 -9.76
N THR A 34 -15.47 8.77 -9.75
CA THR A 34 -14.66 8.06 -10.74
C THR A 34 -14.07 6.81 -10.10
N TYR A 35 -14.07 5.71 -10.85
CA TYR A 35 -13.54 4.42 -10.43
C TYR A 35 -12.34 4.07 -11.29
N TYR A 36 -11.21 3.80 -10.65
CA TYR A 36 -9.95 3.43 -11.29
C TYR A 36 -9.55 2.02 -10.86
N PRO A 37 -9.83 0.98 -11.69
CA PRO A 37 -9.31 -0.35 -11.44
C PRO A 37 -7.79 -0.37 -11.60
N MET A 38 -7.11 -1.19 -10.79
CA MET A 38 -5.66 -1.33 -10.93
C MET A 38 -5.27 -1.81 -12.33
N PRO A 39 -4.14 -1.36 -12.89
CA PRO A 39 -3.69 -1.78 -14.22
C PRO A 39 -3.57 -3.29 -14.31
N TYR A 40 -4.07 -3.89 -15.40
CA TYR A 40 -4.11 -5.34 -15.66
C TYR A 40 -4.98 -6.17 -14.68
N LEU A 41 -5.85 -5.51 -13.91
CA LEU A 41 -6.86 -6.20 -13.11
C LEU A 41 -7.90 -6.86 -14.01
N SER A 42 -8.11 -8.15 -13.81
CA SER A 42 -9.11 -8.98 -14.49
C SER A 42 -9.67 -10.00 -13.51
N LYS A 43 -10.70 -10.76 -13.92
CA LYS A 43 -11.26 -11.83 -13.09
C LYS A 43 -10.23 -12.91 -12.76
N ASP A 44 -9.32 -13.20 -13.69
CA ASP A 44 -8.29 -14.22 -13.53
C ASP A 44 -7.12 -13.72 -12.66
N THR A 45 -6.81 -12.42 -12.72
CA THR A 45 -5.68 -11.82 -11.99
C THR A 45 -6.07 -11.21 -10.63
N PHE A 46 -7.36 -11.14 -10.31
CA PHE A 46 -7.91 -10.49 -9.12
C PHE A 46 -7.18 -10.86 -7.81
N TRP A 47 -6.87 -12.14 -7.64
CA TRP A 47 -6.25 -12.68 -6.42
C TRP A 47 -4.82 -12.18 -6.18
N TYR A 48 -4.11 -11.73 -7.22
CA TYR A 48 -2.76 -11.17 -7.09
C TYR A 48 -2.77 -9.73 -6.57
N TYR A 49 -3.87 -9.00 -6.77
CA TYR A 49 -4.04 -7.62 -6.32
C TYR A 49 -4.60 -7.60 -4.90
N LYS A 50 -3.83 -8.14 -3.95
CA LYS A 50 -4.17 -8.08 -2.54
C LYS A 50 -3.94 -6.66 -1.99
N SER A 51 -4.86 -6.17 -1.15
CA SER A 51 -4.71 -4.87 -0.50
C SER A 51 -3.51 -4.87 0.46
N SER A 52 -2.76 -3.76 0.49
CA SER A 52 -1.66 -3.54 1.43
C SER A 52 -2.08 -3.66 2.90
N TYR A 53 -3.33 -3.39 3.24
CA TYR A 53 -3.84 -3.50 4.62
C TYR A 53 -4.03 -4.95 5.08
N ASP A 54 -4.13 -5.89 4.12
CA ASP A 54 -4.34 -7.31 4.41
C ASP A 54 -3.03 -8.10 4.30
N MET A 55 -1.92 -7.43 3.98
CA MET A 55 -0.58 -8.00 3.87
C MET A 55 0.15 -8.00 5.21
N ASN A 56 1.05 -8.98 5.39
CA ASN A 56 1.97 -8.99 6.52
C ASN A 56 3.06 -7.92 6.32
N GLN A 57 3.05 -6.89 7.17
CA GLN A 57 3.97 -5.76 7.06
C GLN A 57 5.44 -6.16 7.29
N PHE A 58 5.75 -7.25 8.01
CA PHE A 58 7.12 -7.77 8.10
C PHE A 58 7.65 -8.21 6.73
N LYS A 59 6.79 -8.86 5.92
CA LYS A 59 7.16 -9.28 4.56
C LYS A 59 7.32 -8.09 3.62
N LEU A 60 6.50 -7.04 3.80
CA LEU A 60 6.67 -5.79 3.06
C LEU A 60 8.03 -5.17 3.39
N ILE A 61 8.39 -5.09 4.68
CA ILE A 61 9.70 -4.60 5.11
C ILE A 61 10.84 -5.44 4.51
N ASP A 62 10.72 -6.76 4.50
CA ASP A 62 11.72 -7.66 3.90
C ASP A 62 11.90 -7.38 2.40
N LEU A 63 10.80 -7.22 1.65
CA LEU A 63 10.85 -6.87 0.23
C LEU A 63 11.58 -5.54 -0.01
N ILE A 64 11.29 -4.53 0.82
CA ILE A 64 11.94 -3.23 0.67
C ILE A 64 13.40 -3.28 1.08
N ALA A 65 13.76 -4.06 2.10
CA ALA A 65 15.15 -4.28 2.48
C ALA A 65 15.96 -4.85 1.31
N GLU A 66 15.41 -5.84 0.60
CA GLU A 66 16.04 -6.43 -0.59
C GLU A 66 16.26 -5.37 -1.70
N ILE A 67 15.24 -4.56 -2.00
CA ILE A 67 15.37 -3.49 -3.01
C ILE A 67 16.39 -2.44 -2.56
N GLN A 68 16.44 -2.13 -1.26
CA GLN A 68 17.27 -1.08 -0.69
C GLN A 68 18.78 -1.37 -0.82
N GLU A 69 19.20 -2.63 -0.91
CA GLU A 69 20.61 -3.01 -1.16
C GLU A 69 21.13 -2.46 -2.49
N HIS A 70 20.24 -2.28 -3.46
CA HIS A 70 20.56 -1.80 -4.80
C HIS A 70 20.25 -0.30 -5.00
N ILE A 71 19.86 0.42 -3.94
CA ILE A 71 19.55 1.85 -3.97
C ILE A 71 20.50 2.59 -3.03
N ASP A 72 21.31 3.48 -3.58
CA ASP A 72 22.29 4.32 -2.87
C ASP A 72 21.62 5.35 -1.93
N GLN A 73 20.47 5.90 -2.34
CA GLN A 73 19.61 6.78 -1.53
C GLN A 73 18.56 5.98 -0.75
N GLY A 74 17.35 6.51 -0.52
CA GLY A 74 16.27 5.84 0.22
C GLY A 74 15.05 5.49 -0.62
N ILE A 75 14.13 4.70 -0.05
CA ILE A 75 12.83 4.34 -0.64
C ILE A 75 11.72 4.87 0.27
N SER A 76 10.72 5.56 -0.30
CA SER A 76 9.56 6.07 0.45
C SER A 76 8.62 4.93 0.86
N THR A 77 8.96 4.27 1.95
CA THR A 77 8.26 3.08 2.44
C THR A 77 7.08 3.44 3.32
N ILE A 78 5.89 2.91 3.01
CA ILE A 78 4.66 3.16 3.77
C ILE A 78 4.29 1.89 4.53
N LEU A 79 3.97 2.02 5.82
CA LEU A 79 3.35 0.93 6.59
C LEU A 79 1.84 1.06 6.53
N TYR A 80 1.15 -0.05 6.28
CA TYR A 80 -0.30 -0.10 6.20
C TYR A 80 -0.84 -0.89 7.38
N VAL A 81 -1.64 -0.24 8.22
CA VAL A 81 -2.18 -0.83 9.45
C VAL A 81 -3.68 -0.57 9.56
N ASN A 82 -4.38 -1.47 10.24
CA ASN A 82 -5.79 -1.28 10.59
C ASN A 82 -5.89 -0.57 11.95
N SER A 83 -7.05 0.03 12.24
CA SER A 83 -7.26 0.84 13.45
C SER A 83 -7.23 0.07 14.77
N ASP A 84 -7.31 -1.26 14.71
CA ASP A 84 -7.22 -2.19 15.84
C ASP A 84 -5.77 -2.57 16.22
N ILE A 85 -4.77 -2.09 15.47
CA ILE A 85 -3.37 -2.38 15.77
C ILE A 85 -2.96 -1.86 17.15
N SER A 86 -2.31 -2.70 17.94
CA SER A 86 -1.72 -2.27 19.21
C SER A 86 -0.46 -1.42 19.01
N THR A 87 -0.22 -0.44 19.88
CA THR A 87 1.02 0.36 19.87
C THR A 87 2.27 -0.52 19.94
N ARG A 88 2.20 -1.64 20.67
CA ARG A 88 3.30 -2.61 20.77
C ARG A 88 3.61 -3.25 19.41
N GLU A 89 2.58 -3.64 18.66
CA GLU A 89 2.76 -4.23 17.35
C GLU A 89 3.29 -3.22 16.33
N LEU A 90 2.74 -2.00 16.34
CA LEU A 90 3.26 -0.91 15.50
C LEU A 90 4.74 -0.62 15.80
N ALA A 91 5.12 -0.56 17.08
CA ALA A 91 6.52 -0.39 17.49
C ALA A 91 7.41 -1.54 17.00
N ARG A 92 6.91 -2.79 16.95
CA ARG A 92 7.66 -3.92 16.39
C ARG A 92 7.96 -3.74 14.92
N TYR A 93 7.05 -3.16 14.12
CA TYR A 93 7.32 -2.87 12.71
C TYR A 93 8.45 -1.85 12.55
N TYR A 94 8.45 -0.77 13.34
CA TYR A 94 9.54 0.22 13.31
C TYR A 94 10.89 -0.37 13.72
N ILE A 95 10.93 -1.13 14.81
CA ILE A 95 12.16 -1.79 15.27
C ILE A 95 12.65 -2.81 14.25
N TYR A 96 11.75 -3.57 13.62
CA TYR A 96 12.11 -4.54 12.60
C TYR A 96 12.63 -3.88 11.33
N ALA A 97 12.01 -2.79 10.86
CA ALA A 97 12.51 -2.00 9.74
C ALA A 97 13.94 -1.48 9.99
N HIS A 98 14.20 -0.96 11.19
CA HIS A 98 15.54 -0.56 11.59
C HIS A 98 16.52 -1.74 11.60
N LYS A 99 16.12 -2.87 12.19
CA LYS A 99 16.92 -4.10 12.21
C LYS A 99 17.25 -4.62 10.80
N LYS A 100 16.34 -4.44 9.84
CA LYS A 100 16.51 -4.83 8.43
C LYS A 100 17.30 -3.82 7.60
N GLY A 101 17.75 -2.72 8.19
CA GLY A 101 18.60 -1.74 7.51
C GLY A 101 17.85 -0.79 6.59
N LEU A 102 16.52 -0.65 6.72
CA LEU A 102 15.79 0.38 5.97
C LEU A 102 16.29 1.77 6.37
N LYS A 103 16.60 2.60 5.38
CA LYS A 103 17.13 3.95 5.59
C LYS A 103 16.08 4.92 6.13
N SER A 104 14.82 4.72 5.78
CA SER A 104 13.71 5.53 6.27
C SER A 104 12.36 4.81 6.12
N LEU A 105 11.39 5.30 6.89
CA LEU A 105 9.96 5.06 6.70
C LEU A 105 9.30 6.42 6.43
N TYR A 106 8.33 6.45 5.52
CA TYR A 106 7.71 7.69 5.06
C TYR A 106 6.50 8.09 5.94
N TYR A 107 5.44 7.29 5.92
CA TYR A 107 4.31 7.46 6.84
C TYR A 107 3.66 6.11 7.17
N THR A 108 2.94 6.08 8.28
CA THR A 108 2.07 4.96 8.66
C THR A 108 0.64 5.31 8.30
N ARG A 109 0.04 4.53 7.40
CA ARG A 109 -1.33 4.72 6.93
C ARG A 109 -2.27 3.81 7.70
N THR A 110 -3.25 4.41 8.36
CA THR A 110 -4.26 3.68 9.12
C THR A 110 -5.57 3.61 8.35
N ARG A 111 -6.09 2.40 8.10
CA ARG A 111 -7.48 2.18 7.67
C ARG A 111 -8.35 2.12 8.92
N LYS A 112 -9.36 2.99 9.00
CA LYS A 112 -10.42 2.85 10.00
C LYS A 112 -11.25 1.63 9.62
N LEU A 113 -11.39 0.69 10.55
CA LEU A 113 -12.34 -0.41 10.42
C LEU A 113 -13.75 0.17 10.58
N SER A 114 -14.41 0.46 9.47
CA SER A 114 -15.87 0.60 9.44
C SER A 114 -16.49 -0.78 9.21
N VAL A 115 -17.74 -0.98 9.65
CA VAL A 115 -18.52 -2.16 9.28
C VAL A 115 -18.61 -2.19 7.75
N GLU A 116 -17.97 -3.17 7.11
CA GLU A 116 -17.87 -3.27 5.66
C GLU A 116 -19.25 -3.60 5.06
N GLU A 117 -19.85 -2.65 4.35
CA GLU A 117 -20.57 -3.01 3.14
C GLU A 117 -19.53 -3.47 2.11
N CYS A 118 -19.77 -4.59 1.45
CA CYS A 118 -18.81 -5.25 0.58
C CYS A 118 -18.45 -4.35 -0.62
N VAL A 119 -17.39 -3.54 -0.50
CA VAL A 119 -16.97 -2.53 -1.51
C VAL A 119 -16.68 -3.15 -2.89
N ALA A 120 -16.38 -4.45 -2.94
CA ALA A 120 -16.20 -5.17 -4.20
C ALA A 120 -17.52 -5.47 -4.95
N CYS A 121 -18.66 -5.41 -4.25
CA CYS A 121 -19.98 -5.82 -4.74
C CYS A 121 -21.06 -4.73 -4.63
N THR A 122 -20.74 -3.54 -4.14
CA THR A 122 -21.72 -2.44 -4.05
C THR A 122 -21.83 -1.72 -5.40
N VAL A 123 -23.07 -1.56 -5.87
CA VAL A 123 -23.46 -0.85 -7.10
C VAL A 123 -23.27 0.66 -6.95
#